data_AF-A0A964G7S4-F1
#
_entry.id   AF-A0A964G7S4-F1
#
_cell.length_a   1.000
_cell.length_b   1.000
_cell.length_c   1.000
_cell.angle_alpha   90.00
_cell.angle_beta   90.00
_cell.angle_gamma   90.00
#
_symmetry.space_group_name_H-M   'P 1'
#
loop_
_entity.id
_entity.type
_entity.pdbx_description
1 polymer ?
#
loop_
_entity_poly.entity_id
_entity_poly.type
_entity_poly.pdbx_seq_one_letter_code
_entity_poly.pdbx_strand_id
1 'polypeptide(L)'
;MTFQDIGLASNSDDRVVWRLAQSNQMLLLTANRNAKGEDSLEQVMREENEPTSFPIITIGDPDRVNEYDYRERCVEKLVEIAIDIQDYMGAGRLFIP
;
A
#
# COMPACT_ATOMS: atom_id res chain seq x y z
N MET A 1 5.75 -11.34 -9.02
CA MET A 1 4.32 -11.14 -9.29
C MET A 1 4.18 -9.79 -9.97
N THR A 2 3.55 -9.76 -11.13
CA THR A 2 3.24 -8.57 -11.92
C THR A 2 1.73 -8.35 -11.93
N PHE A 3 1.25 -7.19 -12.38
CA PHE A 3 -0.18 -6.95 -12.55
C PHE A 3 -0.84 -7.95 -13.50
N GLN A 4 -0.13 -8.35 -14.57
CA GLN A 4 -0.62 -9.37 -15.49
C GLN A 4 -0.78 -10.74 -14.82
N ASP A 5 0.09 -11.09 -13.88
CA ASP A 5 0.01 -12.36 -13.14
C ASP A 5 -1.28 -12.47 -12.30
N ILE A 6 -1.90 -11.33 -11.97
CA ILE A 6 -3.15 -11.25 -11.17
C ILE A 6 -4.34 -10.70 -11.97
N GLY A 7 -4.23 -10.66 -13.31
CA GLY A 7 -5.33 -10.25 -14.19
C GLY A 7 -5.58 -8.74 -14.27
N LEU A 8 -4.65 -7.90 -13.78
CA LEU A 8 -4.72 -6.45 -13.93
C LEU A 8 -4.03 -5.98 -15.20
N ALA A 9 -4.67 -5.03 -15.88
CA ALA A 9 -4.01 -4.27 -16.93
C ALA A 9 -2.91 -3.40 -16.31
N SER A 10 -1.79 -3.22 -17.02
CA SER A 10 -0.67 -2.40 -16.52
C SER A 10 -1.01 -0.92 -16.34
N ASN A 11 -2.12 -0.47 -16.92
CA ASN A 11 -2.67 0.88 -16.81
C ASN A 11 -3.97 0.93 -15.97
N SER A 12 -4.22 -0.07 -15.12
CA SER A 12 -5.38 -0.04 -14.21
C SER A 12 -5.28 1.15 -13.27
N ASP A 13 -6.39 1.81 -13.00
CA ASP A 13 -6.49 2.90 -12.04
C ASP A 13 -6.32 2.42 -10.59
N ASP A 14 -5.99 3.35 -9.67
CA ASP A 14 -5.67 2.96 -8.29
C ASP A 14 -6.87 2.34 -7.57
N ARG A 15 -8.12 2.71 -7.94
CA ARG A 15 -9.34 2.15 -7.35
C ARG A 15 -9.48 0.67 -7.69
N VAL A 16 -9.31 0.30 -8.95
CA VAL A 16 -9.32 -1.10 -9.39
C VAL A 16 -8.21 -1.89 -8.70
N VAL A 17 -6.99 -1.35 -8.62
CA VAL A 17 -5.86 -1.98 -7.93
C VAL A 17 -6.17 -2.19 -6.44
N TRP A 18 -6.69 -1.16 -5.76
CA TRP A 18 -7.02 -1.23 -4.34
C TRP A 18 -8.11 -2.26 -4.06
N ARG A 19 -9.22 -2.24 -4.80
CA ARG A 19 -10.32 -3.22 -4.62
C ARG A 19 -9.84 -4.65 -4.82
N LEU A 20 -9.01 -4.88 -5.84
CA LEU A 20 -8.44 -6.21 -6.06
C LEU A 20 -7.59 -6.63 -4.86
N ALA A 21 -6.69 -5.77 -4.40
CA ALA A 21 -5.83 -6.05 -3.25
C ALA A 21 -6.66 -6.40 -2.01
N GLN A 22 -7.69 -5.61 -1.69
CA GLN A 22 -8.60 -5.88 -0.56
C GLN A 22 -9.32 -7.22 -0.71
N SER A 23 -9.89 -7.51 -1.89
CA SER A 23 -10.61 -8.76 -2.13
C SER A 23 -9.73 -10.01 -2.04
N ASN A 24 -8.41 -9.86 -2.21
CA ASN A 24 -7.42 -10.94 -2.12
C ASN A 24 -6.57 -10.87 -0.85
N GLN A 25 -6.92 -9.99 0.12
CA GLN A 25 -6.19 -9.82 1.38
C GLN A 25 -4.69 -9.50 1.16
N MET A 26 -4.39 -8.70 0.13
CA MET A 26 -3.03 -8.31 -0.24
C MET A 26 -2.67 -6.96 0.38
N LEU A 27 -1.42 -6.84 0.86
CA LEU A 27 -0.84 -5.56 1.24
C LEU A 27 -0.34 -4.81 0.01
N LEU A 28 -0.75 -3.54 -0.11
CA LEU A 28 -0.27 -2.65 -1.16
C LEU A 28 0.93 -1.84 -0.64
N LEU A 29 2.11 -2.07 -1.21
CA LEU A 29 3.32 -1.28 -0.95
C LEU A 29 3.55 -0.30 -2.10
N THR A 30 3.71 0.99 -1.78
CA THR A 30 3.95 2.05 -2.76
C THR A 30 5.03 3.02 -2.27
N ALA A 31 5.61 3.76 -3.20
CA ALA A 31 6.41 4.95 -2.88
C ALA A 31 5.83 6.22 -3.53
N ASN A 32 4.62 6.12 -4.11
CA ASN A 32 4.04 7.21 -4.88
C ASN A 32 3.30 8.19 -3.96
N ARG A 33 4.00 9.28 -3.64
CA ARG A 33 3.48 10.44 -2.93
C ARG A 33 2.68 11.30 -3.92
N ASN A 34 1.36 11.23 -3.80
CA ASN A 34 0.37 12.04 -4.54
C ASN A 34 0.12 11.60 -6.00
N ALA A 35 -0.64 10.52 -6.19
CA ALA A 35 -1.55 10.51 -7.34
C ALA A 35 -2.67 11.49 -6.99
N LYS A 36 -2.72 12.66 -7.62
CA LYS A 36 -3.87 13.57 -7.51
C LYS A 36 -4.90 13.16 -8.55
N GLY A 37 -6.14 12.92 -8.15
CA GLY A 37 -7.23 12.51 -9.04
C GLY A 37 -8.37 11.81 -8.29
N GLU A 38 -9.53 11.69 -8.93
CA GLU A 38 -10.73 11.03 -8.37
C GLU A 38 -10.50 9.53 -8.10
N ASP A 39 -9.63 8.89 -8.88
CA ASP A 39 -9.24 7.49 -8.69
C ASP A 39 -7.86 7.37 -8.01
N SER A 40 -7.47 8.36 -7.21
CA SER A 40 -6.24 8.24 -6.42
C SER A 40 -6.43 7.32 -5.22
N LEU A 41 -5.36 6.64 -4.79
CA LEU A 41 -5.40 5.86 -3.53
C LEU A 41 -5.91 6.69 -2.33
N GLU A 42 -5.64 7.98 -2.28
CA GLU A 42 -6.13 8.86 -1.21
C GLU A 42 -7.65 9.02 -1.25
N GLN A 43 -8.22 9.26 -2.43
CA GLN A 43 -9.66 9.39 -2.60
C GLN A 43 -10.37 8.05 -2.37
N VAL A 44 -9.82 6.96 -2.90
CA VAL A 44 -10.35 5.60 -2.72
C VAL A 44 -10.39 5.23 -1.24
N MET A 45 -9.31 5.49 -0.50
CA MET A 45 -9.31 5.28 0.95
C MET A 45 -10.38 6.10 1.66
N ARG A 46 -10.56 7.37 1.28
CA ARG A 46 -11.55 8.23 1.94
C ARG A 46 -12.99 7.72 1.74
N GLU A 47 -13.27 7.11 0.59
CA GLU A 47 -14.61 6.67 0.21
C GLU A 47 -14.91 5.22 0.56
N GLU A 48 -13.90 4.34 0.52
CA GLU A 48 -14.10 2.89 0.54
C GLU A 48 -13.40 2.19 1.73
N ASN A 49 -12.59 2.89 2.53
CA ASN A 49 -11.89 2.28 3.66
C ASN A 49 -12.87 1.91 4.79
N GLU A 50 -12.81 0.65 5.21
CA GLU A 50 -13.61 0.07 6.27
C GLU A 50 -12.70 -0.35 7.44
N PRO A 51 -13.24 -0.59 8.66
CA PRO A 51 -12.46 -1.10 9.78
C PRO A 51 -11.72 -2.42 9.51
N THR A 52 -12.14 -3.15 8.48
CA THR A 52 -11.55 -4.42 8.04
C THR A 52 -10.70 -4.28 6.77
N SER A 53 -10.42 -3.06 6.30
CA SER A 53 -9.56 -2.85 5.14
C SER A 53 -8.09 -3.01 5.49
N PHE A 54 -7.32 -3.66 4.63
CA PHE A 54 -5.85 -3.71 4.74
C PHE A 54 -5.25 -2.33 4.48
N PRO A 55 -4.23 -1.91 5.24
CA PRO A 55 -3.59 -0.62 5.05
C PRO A 55 -2.76 -0.58 3.77
N ILE A 56 -2.65 0.62 3.20
CA ILE A 56 -1.66 0.97 2.18
C ILE A 56 -0.37 1.34 2.88
N ILE A 57 0.73 0.66 2.54
CA ILE A 57 2.05 0.92 3.09
C ILE A 57 2.81 1.81 2.10
N THR A 58 3.29 2.96 2.57
CA THR A 58 4.01 3.94 1.76
C THR A 58 5.44 4.12 2.27
N ILE A 59 6.43 3.89 1.42
CA ILE A 59 7.84 4.24 1.71
C ILE A 59 7.97 5.76 1.66
N GLY A 60 8.48 6.36 2.73
CA GLY A 60 8.52 7.82 2.89
C GLY A 60 9.43 8.53 1.89
N ASP A 61 10.57 7.91 1.57
CA ASP A 61 11.64 8.41 0.72
C ASP A 61 12.26 7.27 -0.14
N PRO A 62 11.65 6.94 -1.29
CA PRO A 62 12.11 5.83 -2.13
C PRO A 62 13.58 5.94 -2.57
N ASP A 63 14.11 7.15 -2.70
CA ASP A 63 15.48 7.37 -3.16
C ASP A 63 16.50 6.80 -2.15
N ARG A 64 16.12 6.76 -0.87
CA ARG A 64 16.94 6.28 0.25
C ARG A 64 16.90 4.77 0.45
N VAL A 65 16.06 4.02 -0.27
CA VAL A 65 16.02 2.54 -0.21
C VAL A 65 17.35 1.89 -0.61
N ASN A 66 18.21 2.64 -1.31
CA ASN A 66 19.57 2.21 -1.61
C ASN A 66 20.51 2.27 -0.38
N GLU A 67 20.23 3.11 0.61
CA GLU A 67 20.94 3.18 1.89
C GLU A 67 20.59 1.95 2.73
N TYR A 68 21.61 1.21 3.17
CA TYR A 68 21.42 -0.02 3.95
C TYR A 68 20.55 0.22 5.20
N ASP A 69 20.92 1.21 6.03
CA ASP A 69 20.23 1.49 7.30
C ASP A 69 18.77 1.90 7.09
N TYR A 70 18.49 2.64 6.03
CA TYR A 70 17.14 3.07 5.71
C TYR A 70 16.28 1.89 5.24
N ARG A 71 16.83 1.05 4.36
CA ARG A 71 16.17 -0.17 3.87
C ARG A 71 15.87 -1.16 4.99
N GLU A 72 16.82 -1.37 5.91
CA GLU A 72 16.61 -2.24 7.07
C GLU A 72 15.42 -1.77 7.91
N ARG A 73 15.31 -0.47 8.16
CA ARG A 73 14.17 0.11 8.90
C ARG A 73 12.84 -0.02 8.15
N CYS A 74 12.86 0.07 6.81
CA CYS A 74 11.68 -0.20 5.98
C CYS A 74 11.21 -1.65 6.17
N VAL A 75 12.16 -2.59 6.11
CA VAL A 75 11.88 -4.04 6.24
C VAL A 75 11.38 -4.37 7.64
N GLU A 76 12.01 -3.84 8.68
CA GLU A 76 11.57 -4.03 10.08
C GLU A 76 10.11 -3.61 10.27
N LYS A 77 9.74 -2.42 9.77
CA LYS A 77 8.36 -1.94 9.84
C LYS A 77 7.39 -2.70 8.95
N LEU A 78 7.82 -3.13 7.76
CA LEU A 78 6.99 -3.97 6.90
C LEU A 78 6.66 -5.33 7.56
N VAL A 79 7.65 -5.95 8.21
CA VAL A 79 7.49 -7.22 8.91
C VAL A 79 6.60 -7.07 10.14
N GLU A 80 6.79 -6.02 10.95
CA GLU A 80 5.92 -5.67 12.09
C GLU A 80 4.45 -5.57 11.65
N ILE A 81 4.17 -4.78 10.61
CA ILE A 81 2.80 -4.60 10.08
C ILE A 81 2.22 -5.92 9.55
N ALA A 82 3.03 -6.75 8.90
CA ALA A 82 2.55 -8.01 8.34
C ALA A 82 2.22 -9.05 9.42
N ILE A 83 3.01 -9.11 10.51
CA ILE A 83 2.79 -10.03 11.63
C ILE A 83 1.58 -9.60 12.45
N ASP A 84 1.51 -8.31 12.78
CA ASP A 84 0.48 -7.76 13.66
C ASP A 84 -0.65 -7.08 12.87
N ILE A 85 -0.93 -7.57 11.65
CA ILE A 85 -1.84 -6.93 10.68
C ILE A 85 -3.20 -6.53 11.25
N GLN A 86 -3.73 -7.29 12.22
CA GLN A 86 -5.00 -6.99 12.87
C GLN A 86 -5.02 -5.62 13.57
N ASP A 87 -3.88 -5.20 14.11
CA ASP A 87 -3.74 -3.90 14.79
C ASP A 87 -3.68 -2.71 13.82
N TYR A 88 -3.53 -3.00 12.51
CA TYR A 88 -3.39 -2.01 11.45
C TYR A 88 -4.58 -1.98 10.48
N MET A 89 -5.59 -2.83 10.69
CA MET A 89 -6.79 -2.85 9.85
C MET A 89 -7.55 -1.53 9.96
N GLY A 90 -8.05 -1.03 8.84
CA GLY A 90 -8.78 0.23 8.74
C GLY A 90 -7.93 1.48 8.96
N ALA A 91 -6.62 1.37 9.20
CA ALA A 91 -5.73 2.51 9.40
C ALA A 91 -5.56 3.38 8.14
N GLY A 92 -6.03 2.91 6.98
CA GLY A 92 -5.93 3.62 5.73
C GLY A 92 -4.51 3.58 5.17
N ARG A 93 -3.67 4.58 5.48
CA ARG A 93 -2.32 4.70 4.94
C ARG A 93 -1.28 4.81 6.05
N LEU A 94 -0.30 3.93 5.99
CA LEU A 94 0.84 3.89 6.89
C LEU A 94 2.09 4.34 6.14
N PHE A 95 2.91 5.15 6.78
CA PHE A 95 4.21 5.53 6.26
C PHE A 95 5.28 4.75 7.01
N ILE A 96 6.06 3.97 6.27
CA ILE A 96 7.30 3.38 6.76
C ILE A 96 8.46 4.29 6.34
N PRO A 97 9.61 4.21 7.04
CA PRO A 97 10.78 5.01 6.76
C PRO A 97 10.98 5.23 5.30
#